data_AF-A0A090D313-F1
#
_entry.id   AF-A0A090D313-F1
#
_cell.length_a   1.000
_cell.length_b   1.000
_cell.length_c   1.000
_cell.angle_alpha   90.00
_cell.angle_beta   90.00
_cell.angle_gamma   90.00
#
_symmetry.space_group_name_H-M   'P 1'
#
loop_
_entity.id
_entity.type
_entity.pdbx_description
1 polymer ?
#
loop_
_entity_poly.entity_id
_entity_poly.type
_entity_poly.pdbx_seq_one_letter_code
_entity_poly.pdbx_strand_id
1 'polypeptide(L)'
;MKTKNFPVAINDSLEQFLLACEQKQTINLDKKGYWYRECWFVRLVFWILDLEKARLRNIIKAFCRAIDSFEEDMLFCRLKNEEISKKASYYLRIAKVLHDKLKNHRSRQSTRVCKKLKRRVYSLKYRLGSKEEGGISQICPPLSIVHQKMLELFNDFQKDFFGYNRPLNPYSKRILYRISCYSKFLKHFDQDINFRNKFFSIINQNGKSALFFFEYPSLSLRLAKVPKEHSRASTLFRVLMLNHQVKA
;
A
#
# COMPACT_ATOMS: atom_id res chain seq x y z
N MET A 1 4.36 33.87 -17.09
CA MET A 1 4.90 33.36 -15.81
C MET A 1 5.99 32.33 -16.07
N LYS A 2 7.25 32.63 -15.73
CA LYS A 2 8.35 31.65 -15.82
C LYS A 2 8.24 30.68 -14.63
N THR A 3 7.71 29.48 -14.85
CA THR A 3 7.75 28.42 -13.82
C THR A 3 9.21 28.04 -13.60
N LYS A 4 9.78 28.46 -12.47
CA LYS A 4 11.10 28.01 -12.04
C LYS A 4 11.05 26.49 -11.88
N ASN A 5 11.88 25.76 -12.63
CA ASN A 5 11.99 24.30 -12.61
C ASN A 5 12.78 23.81 -11.38
N PHE A 6 12.41 24.25 -10.18
CA PHE A 6 13.07 23.76 -8.97
C PHE A 6 12.58 22.35 -8.63
N PRO A 7 13.44 21.46 -8.11
CA PRO A 7 13.02 20.16 -7.60
C PRO A 7 12.07 20.35 -6.42
N VAL A 8 10.90 19.71 -6.47
CA VAL A 8 9.89 19.78 -5.39
C VAL A 8 9.42 18.37 -5.02
N ALA A 9 8.98 18.17 -3.77
CA ALA A 9 8.44 16.88 -3.35
C ALA A 9 7.11 16.63 -4.07
N ILE A 10 6.86 15.38 -4.48
CA ILE A 10 5.61 15.03 -5.17
C ILE A 10 4.40 15.40 -4.29
N ASN A 11 4.45 15.11 -2.99
CA ASN A 11 3.36 15.39 -2.05
C ASN A 11 3.04 16.89 -1.94
N ASP A 12 4.07 17.73 -1.99
CA ASP A 12 3.95 19.19 -1.82
C ASP A 12 3.51 19.90 -3.11
N SER A 13 3.56 19.20 -4.24
CA SER A 13 3.29 19.76 -5.57
C SER A 13 2.45 18.82 -6.46
N LEU A 14 1.54 18.06 -5.83
CA LEU A 14 0.70 17.05 -6.50
C LEU A 14 -0.03 17.57 -7.73
N GLU A 15 -0.60 18.77 -7.67
CA GLU A 15 -1.34 19.37 -8.77
C GLU A 15 -0.44 19.70 -9.96
N GLN A 16 0.73 20.30 -9.70
CA GLN A 16 1.72 20.62 -10.73
C GLN A 16 2.29 19.34 -11.37
N PHE A 17 2.49 18.30 -10.55
CA PHE A 17 2.94 16.99 -11.01
C PHE A 17 1.89 16.28 -11.88
N LEU A 18 0.61 16.35 -11.49
CA LEU A 18 -0.51 15.84 -12.28
C LEU A 18 -0.59 16.54 -13.64
N LEU A 19 -0.55 17.88 -13.65
CA LEU A 19 -0.57 18.66 -14.89
C LEU A 19 0.59 18.27 -15.81
N ALA A 20 1.81 18.14 -15.26
CA ALA A 20 2.97 17.70 -16.04
C ALA A 20 2.79 16.28 -16.62
N CYS A 21 2.21 15.37 -15.84
CA CYS A 21 1.92 14.01 -16.27
C CYS A 21 0.90 13.96 -17.42
N GLU A 22 -0.23 14.66 -17.26
CA GLU A 22 -1.34 14.73 -18.23
C GLU A 22 -0.94 15.42 -19.53
N GLN A 23 -0.16 16.50 -19.45
CA GLN A 23 0.39 17.22 -20.60
C GLN A 23 1.56 16.47 -21.29
N LYS A 24 1.84 15.22 -20.89
CA LYS A 24 2.94 14.39 -21.40
C LYS A 24 4.31 15.09 -21.34
N GLN A 25 4.51 15.99 -20.39
CA GLN A 25 5.81 16.63 -20.18
C GLN A 25 6.82 15.59 -19.71
N THR A 26 8.07 15.75 -20.13
CA THR A 26 9.18 14.94 -19.63
C THR A 26 9.59 15.43 -18.26
N ILE A 27 9.37 14.57 -17.28
CA ILE A 27 9.68 14.78 -15.88
C ILE A 27 10.80 13.83 -15.46
N ASN A 28 11.57 14.21 -14.45
CA ASN A 28 12.58 13.35 -13.84
C ASN A 28 12.62 13.57 -12.33
N LEU A 29 13.45 12.76 -11.66
CA LEU A 29 13.72 12.84 -10.24
C LEU A 29 15.18 13.15 -10.00
N ASP A 30 15.46 13.97 -9.00
CA ASP A 30 16.82 14.17 -8.51
C ASP A 30 17.27 13.01 -7.59
N LYS A 31 18.49 13.11 -7.05
CA LYS A 31 19.04 12.10 -6.13
C LYS A 31 18.24 11.97 -4.82
N LYS A 32 17.57 13.05 -4.39
CA LYS A 32 16.75 13.09 -3.17
C LYS A 32 15.32 12.59 -3.42
N GLY A 33 14.92 12.40 -4.69
CA GLY A 33 13.59 11.96 -5.08
C GLY A 33 12.60 13.11 -5.32
N TYR A 34 13.09 14.35 -5.36
CA TYR A 34 12.31 15.52 -5.78
C TYR A 34 12.13 15.50 -7.29
N TRP A 35 10.95 15.85 -7.76
CA TRP A 35 10.66 15.86 -9.19
C TRP A 35 10.88 17.24 -9.81
N TYR A 36 11.25 17.25 -11.08
CA TYR A 36 11.41 18.46 -11.88
C TYR A 36 11.07 18.20 -13.35
N ARG A 37 10.81 19.28 -14.11
CA ARG A 37 10.63 19.22 -15.57
C ARG A 37 12.00 19.25 -16.25
N GLU A 38 12.23 18.31 -17.15
CA GLU A 38 13.51 18.24 -17.86
C GLU A 38 13.65 19.34 -18.90
N CYS A 39 14.83 19.96 -18.91
CA CYS A 39 15.31 20.77 -20.02
C CYS A 39 15.57 19.89 -21.25
N TRP A 40 15.48 20.48 -22.44
CA TRP A 40 15.63 19.77 -23.72
C TRP A 40 16.94 18.97 -23.82
N PHE A 41 18.05 19.50 -23.30
CA PHE A 41 19.36 18.84 -23.31
C PHE A 41 19.34 17.51 -22.54
N VAL A 42 18.72 17.48 -21.36
CA VAL A 42 18.59 16.24 -20.56
C VAL A 42 17.75 15.21 -21.31
N ARG A 43 16.68 15.63 -21.99
CA ARG A 43 15.84 14.73 -22.79
C ARG A 43 16.67 14.03 -23.88
N LEU A 44 17.55 14.79 -24.54
CA LEU A 44 18.40 14.29 -25.61
C LEU A 44 19.39 13.23 -25.08
N VAL A 45 20.02 13.47 -23.93
CA VAL A 45 20.91 12.49 -23.27
C VAL A 45 20.16 11.21 -22.90
N PHE A 46 18.97 11.31 -22.31
CA PHE A 46 18.17 10.15 -21.93
C PHE A 46 17.67 9.34 -23.15
N TRP A 47 17.41 10.03 -24.27
CA TRP A 47 17.03 9.40 -25.53
C TRP A 47 18.20 8.64 -26.16
N ILE A 48 19.37 9.27 -26.28
CA ILE A 48 20.59 8.65 -26.83
C ILE A 48 20.98 7.39 -26.04
N LEU A 49 20.80 7.41 -24.72
CA LEU A 49 21.20 6.31 -23.84
C LEU A 49 20.10 5.23 -23.61
N ASP A 50 18.95 5.28 -24.28
CA ASP A 50 17.74 4.44 -24.05
C ASP A 50 17.34 4.34 -22.56
N LEU A 51 17.51 5.43 -21.79
CA LEU A 51 17.26 5.46 -20.35
C LEU A 51 15.81 5.77 -19.98
N GLU A 52 14.93 5.99 -20.95
CA GLU A 52 13.54 6.39 -20.72
C GLU A 52 12.77 5.38 -19.84
N LYS A 53 12.99 4.08 -20.07
CA LYS A 53 12.35 3.02 -19.31
C LYS A 53 12.80 3.04 -17.84
N ALA A 54 14.09 3.29 -17.59
CA ALA A 54 14.65 3.38 -16.25
C ALA A 54 14.10 4.60 -15.50
N ARG A 55 14.05 5.75 -16.19
CA ARG A 55 13.44 7.00 -15.70
C ARG A 55 12.00 6.79 -15.28
N LEU A 56 11.16 6.22 -16.15
CA LEU A 56 9.74 5.98 -15.85
C LEU A 56 9.55 5.02 -14.66
N ARG A 57 10.40 3.99 -14.54
CA ARG A 57 10.39 3.10 -13.36
C ARG A 57 10.73 3.85 -12.07
N ASN A 58 11.69 4.77 -12.11
CA ASN A 58 12.08 5.56 -10.93
C ASN A 58 10.96 6.52 -10.51
N ILE A 59 10.32 7.19 -11.48
CA ILE A 59 9.15 8.03 -11.24
C ILE A 59 8.04 7.25 -10.55
N ILE A 60 7.68 6.06 -11.07
CA ILE A 60 6.62 5.25 -10.45
C ILE A 60 7.01 4.79 -9.05
N LYS A 61 8.28 4.43 -8.81
CA LYS A 61 8.74 4.06 -7.46
C LYS A 61 8.60 5.22 -6.47
N ALA A 62 9.01 6.43 -6.85
CA ALA A 62 8.86 7.61 -6.01
C ALA A 62 7.38 7.95 -5.79
N PHE A 63 6.56 7.85 -6.83
CA PHE A 63 5.12 8.05 -6.73
C PHE A 63 4.44 7.00 -5.83
N CYS A 64 4.89 5.74 -5.84
CA CYS A 64 4.41 4.74 -4.87
C CYS A 64 4.75 5.14 -3.43
N ARG A 65 5.95 5.68 -3.17
CA ARG A 65 6.32 6.20 -1.84
C ARG A 65 5.46 7.39 -1.43
N ALA A 66 5.10 8.25 -2.38
CA ALA A 66 4.19 9.37 -2.16
C ALA A 66 2.79 8.87 -1.75
N ILE A 67 2.25 7.84 -2.42
CA ILE A 67 1.00 7.18 -2.00
C ILE A 67 1.15 6.61 -0.58
N ASP A 68 2.22 5.86 -0.31
CA ASP A 68 2.44 5.25 1.00
C ASP A 68 2.49 6.33 2.11
N SER A 69 3.12 7.48 1.87
CA SER A 69 3.16 8.63 2.79
C SER A 69 1.78 9.26 3.01
N PHE A 70 1.01 9.47 1.94
CA PHE A 70 -0.35 10.00 2.04
C PHE A 70 -1.27 9.08 2.84
N GLU A 71 -1.11 7.77 2.67
CA GLU A 71 -1.84 6.77 3.47
C GLU A 71 -1.47 6.83 4.95
N GLU A 72 -0.20 7.04 5.28
CA GLU A 72 0.23 7.26 6.66
C GLU A 72 -0.41 8.52 7.25
N ASP A 73 -0.39 9.64 6.52
CA ASP A 73 -1.00 10.89 7.00
C ASP A 73 -2.51 10.75 7.23
N MET A 74 -3.20 10.02 6.35
CA MET A 74 -4.63 9.70 6.51
C MET A 74 -4.88 8.83 7.76
N LEU A 75 -4.03 7.82 8.02
CA LEU A 75 -4.17 6.92 9.16
C LEU A 75 -3.92 7.61 10.51
N PHE A 76 -2.99 8.57 10.55
CA PHE A 76 -2.67 9.33 11.75
C PHE A 76 -3.52 10.59 11.92
N CYS A 77 -4.65 10.69 11.20
CA CYS A 77 -5.58 11.83 11.25
C CYS A 77 -4.90 13.19 11.04
N ARG A 78 -3.81 13.24 10.27
CA ARG A 78 -3.05 14.48 10.01
C ARG A 78 -3.67 15.35 8.92
N LEU A 79 -4.74 14.86 8.29
CA LEU A 79 -5.44 15.52 7.19
C LEU A 79 -6.92 15.62 7.50
N LYS A 80 -7.55 16.72 7.08
CA LYS A 80 -9.01 16.88 7.13
C LYS A 80 -9.67 16.05 6.01
N ASN A 81 -10.93 15.65 6.20
CA ASN A 81 -11.68 14.82 5.23
C ASN A 81 -11.70 15.44 3.81
N GLU A 82 -11.86 16.75 3.69
CA GLU A 82 -11.84 17.47 2.41
C GLU A 82 -10.49 17.37 1.70
N GLU A 83 -9.39 17.51 2.45
CA GLU A 83 -8.02 17.38 1.93
C GLU A 83 -7.73 15.95 1.48
N ILE A 84 -8.22 14.94 2.22
CA ILE A 84 -8.11 13.53 1.85
C ILE A 84 -8.78 13.30 0.49
N SER A 85 -10.03 13.75 0.32
CA SER A 85 -10.76 13.58 -0.94
C SER A 85 -10.04 14.26 -2.12
N LYS A 86 -9.63 15.52 -1.94
CA LYS A 86 -8.92 16.28 -2.97
C LYS A 86 -7.59 15.61 -3.34
N LYS A 87 -6.71 15.34 -2.37
CA LYS A 87 -5.40 14.71 -2.63
C LYS A 87 -5.56 13.31 -3.22
N ALA A 88 -6.50 12.51 -2.73
CA ALA A 88 -6.79 11.19 -3.28
C ALA A 88 -7.16 11.24 -4.77
N SER A 89 -7.98 12.21 -5.18
CA SER A 89 -8.35 12.38 -6.59
C SER A 89 -7.12 12.61 -7.48
N TYR A 90 -6.16 13.43 -7.02
CA TYR A 90 -4.90 13.66 -7.71
C TYR A 90 -4.07 12.39 -7.82
N TYR A 91 -3.88 11.65 -6.72
CA TYR A 91 -3.16 10.38 -6.73
C TYR A 91 -3.75 9.37 -7.72
N LEU A 92 -5.08 9.21 -7.73
CA LEU A 92 -5.74 8.27 -8.62
C LEU A 92 -5.59 8.65 -10.10
N ARG A 93 -5.69 9.94 -10.44
CA ARG A 93 -5.47 10.45 -11.79
C ARG A 93 -4.03 10.26 -12.25
N ILE A 94 -3.05 10.67 -11.43
CA ILE A 94 -1.62 10.48 -11.73
C ILE A 94 -1.31 9.00 -11.96
N ALA A 95 -1.82 8.12 -11.09
CA ALA A 95 -1.59 6.69 -11.20
C ALA A 95 -2.12 6.11 -12.53
N LYS A 96 -3.29 6.56 -12.99
CA LYS A 96 -3.85 6.18 -14.29
C LYS A 96 -2.89 6.56 -15.42
N VAL A 97 -2.44 7.81 -15.45
CA VAL A 97 -1.51 8.32 -16.47
C VAL A 97 -0.18 7.55 -16.47
N LEU A 98 0.41 7.32 -15.30
CA LEU A 98 1.67 6.57 -15.17
C LEU A 98 1.53 5.10 -15.56
N HIS A 99 0.40 4.47 -15.22
CA HIS A 99 0.09 3.11 -15.63
C HIS A 99 -0.03 3.01 -17.16
N ASP A 100 -0.75 3.94 -17.80
CA ASP A 100 -0.91 3.98 -19.25
C ASP A 100 0.42 4.22 -19.98
N LYS A 101 1.32 5.02 -19.42
CA LYS A 101 2.68 5.18 -19.96
C LYS A 101 3.50 3.89 -19.87
N LEU A 102 3.36 3.13 -18.77
CA LEU A 102 4.19 1.94 -18.54
C LEU A 102 3.64 0.65 -19.18
N LYS A 103 2.33 0.56 -19.47
CA LYS A 103 1.71 -0.68 -20.01
C LYS A 103 2.33 -1.14 -21.34
N ASN A 104 2.88 -0.20 -22.11
CA ASN A 104 3.53 -0.48 -23.39
C ASN A 104 4.95 -1.06 -23.22
N HIS A 105 5.50 -1.06 -22.00
CA HIS A 105 6.83 -1.60 -21.71
C HIS A 105 6.74 -3.00 -21.09
N ARG A 106 7.03 -4.03 -21.89
CA ARG A 106 6.93 -5.46 -21.50
C ARG A 106 8.11 -6.02 -20.69
N SER A 107 9.08 -5.19 -20.27
CA SER A 107 10.22 -5.69 -19.48
C SER A 107 9.78 -6.21 -18.11
N ARG A 108 10.44 -7.28 -17.61
CA ARG A 108 10.15 -7.87 -16.29
C ARG A 108 10.17 -6.83 -15.15
N GLN A 109 11.11 -5.88 -15.22
CA GLN A 109 11.22 -4.81 -14.24
C GLN A 109 10.06 -3.81 -14.33
N SER A 110 9.66 -3.42 -15.54
CA SER A 110 8.50 -2.55 -15.78
C SER A 110 7.22 -3.21 -15.29
N THR A 111 6.97 -4.49 -15.63
CA THR A 111 5.80 -5.23 -15.16
C THR A 111 5.73 -5.29 -13.62
N ARG A 112 6.87 -5.52 -12.93
CA ARG A 112 6.92 -5.52 -11.46
C ARG A 112 6.53 -4.17 -10.87
N VAL A 113 7.06 -3.07 -11.42
CA VAL A 113 6.75 -1.71 -10.96
C VAL A 113 5.28 -1.35 -11.23
N CYS A 114 4.75 -1.73 -12.40
CA CYS A 114 3.33 -1.57 -12.74
C CYS A 114 2.42 -2.30 -11.76
N LYS A 115 2.72 -3.58 -11.47
CA LYS A 115 1.97 -4.38 -10.50
C LYS A 115 1.98 -3.73 -9.11
N LYS A 116 3.12 -3.18 -8.66
CA LYS A 116 3.19 -2.43 -7.40
C LYS A 116 2.28 -1.20 -7.43
N LEU A 117 2.36 -0.37 -8.46
CA LEU A 117 1.49 0.81 -8.60
C LEU A 117 0.00 0.42 -8.57
N LYS A 118 -0.39 -0.58 -9.37
CA LYS A 118 -1.77 -1.07 -9.44
C LYS A 118 -2.28 -1.52 -8.06
N ARG A 119 -1.44 -2.20 -7.27
CA ARG A 119 -1.75 -2.62 -5.90
C ARG A 119 -1.99 -1.41 -4.98
N ARG A 120 -1.11 -0.41 -4.99
CA ARG A 120 -1.26 0.80 -4.17
C ARG A 120 -2.55 1.54 -4.53
N VAL A 121 -2.88 1.66 -5.82
CA VAL A 121 -4.14 2.26 -6.27
C VAL A 121 -5.36 1.50 -5.75
N TYR A 122 -5.37 0.16 -5.85
CA TYR A 122 -6.49 -0.63 -5.33
C TYR A 122 -6.63 -0.48 -3.82
N SER A 123 -5.51 -0.55 -3.10
CA SER A 123 -5.49 -0.37 -1.65
C SER A 123 -6.01 1.01 -1.28
N LEU A 124 -5.53 2.08 -1.91
CA LEU A 124 -6.01 3.45 -1.70
C LEU A 124 -7.53 3.56 -1.96
N LYS A 125 -8.03 3.05 -3.08
CA LYS A 125 -9.48 3.03 -3.39
C LYS A 125 -10.32 2.32 -2.34
N TYR A 126 -9.81 1.21 -1.81
CA TYR A 126 -10.46 0.47 -0.72
C TYR A 126 -10.55 1.30 0.56
N ARG A 127 -9.46 1.98 0.92
CA ARG A 127 -9.41 2.81 2.15
C ARG A 127 -10.32 4.03 2.07
N LEU A 128 -10.45 4.62 0.89
CA LEU A 128 -11.36 5.74 0.62
C LEU A 128 -12.84 5.33 0.57
N GLY A 129 -13.16 4.04 0.71
CA GLY A 129 -14.56 3.57 0.70
C GLY A 129 -15.25 3.62 -0.66
N SER A 130 -14.52 3.84 -1.76
CA SER A 130 -15.07 3.97 -3.13
C SER A 130 -15.71 2.69 -3.70
N LYS A 131 -15.61 1.58 -2.99
CA LYS A 131 -16.38 0.35 -3.22
C LYS A 131 -17.04 -0.03 -1.91
N GLU A 132 -18.24 -0.58 -2.01
CA GLU A 132 -19.13 -1.07 -0.93
C GLU A 132 -18.47 -2.04 0.07
N GLU A 133 -17.16 -2.31 -0.04
CA GLU A 133 -16.41 -3.35 0.67
C GLU A 133 -15.26 -2.80 1.54
N GLY A 134 -14.96 -1.49 1.59
CA GLY A 134 -13.84 -0.91 2.40
C GLY A 134 -14.15 0.37 3.20
N GLY A 135 -13.15 0.93 3.90
CA GLY A 135 -13.21 2.23 4.61
C GLY A 135 -12.31 2.35 5.86
N ILE A 136 -11.65 3.51 6.04
CA ILE A 136 -11.02 3.88 7.32
C ILE A 136 -12.08 4.46 8.26
N SER A 137 -12.07 4.01 9.51
CA SER A 137 -12.83 4.65 10.59
C SER A 137 -12.24 6.03 10.87
N GLN A 138 -13.05 7.09 10.82
CA GLN A 138 -12.62 8.45 11.19
C GLN A 138 -12.13 8.55 12.64
N ILE A 139 -12.54 7.61 13.50
CA ILE A 139 -12.13 7.49 14.89
C ILE A 139 -10.93 6.53 14.93
N CYS A 140 -9.70 7.04 14.77
CA CYS A 140 -8.51 6.24 15.06
C CYS A 140 -7.43 6.98 15.88
N PRO A 141 -7.75 7.49 17.08
CA PRO A 141 -6.72 7.88 18.03
C PRO A 141 -5.98 6.64 18.57
N PRO A 142 -4.71 6.78 19.01
CA PRO A 142 -3.90 5.71 19.63
C PRO A 142 -4.50 5.12 20.93
N LEU A 143 -5.61 5.68 21.41
CA LEU A 143 -6.34 5.29 22.61
C LEU A 143 -7.74 4.71 22.33
N SER A 144 -8.02 4.28 21.09
CA SER A 144 -9.32 3.66 20.81
C SER A 144 -9.46 2.33 21.57
N ILE A 145 -10.60 2.12 22.20
CA ILE A 145 -10.99 0.86 22.87
C ILE A 145 -10.74 -0.35 21.95
N VAL A 146 -10.97 -0.15 20.65
CA VAL A 146 -10.77 -1.15 19.60
C VAL A 146 -9.29 -1.55 19.47
N HIS A 147 -8.36 -0.59 19.53
CA HIS A 147 -6.93 -0.89 19.47
C HIS A 147 -6.47 -1.66 20.72
N GLN A 148 -6.93 -1.26 21.90
CA GLN A 148 -6.64 -1.96 23.16
C GLN A 148 -7.12 -3.41 23.13
N LYS A 149 -8.38 -3.63 22.73
CA LYS A 149 -8.96 -4.98 22.55
C LYS A 149 -8.15 -5.83 21.57
N MET A 150 -7.66 -5.25 20.48
CA MET A 150 -6.80 -5.97 19.52
C MET A 150 -5.44 -6.35 20.10
N LEU A 151 -4.84 -5.51 20.95
CA LEU A 151 -3.60 -5.83 21.66
C LEU A 151 -3.81 -6.95 22.68
N GLU A 152 -4.91 -6.89 23.44
CA GLU A 152 -5.29 -7.94 24.40
C GLU A 152 -5.46 -9.29 23.71
N LEU A 153 -6.31 -9.36 22.67
CA LEU A 153 -6.52 -10.58 21.89
C LEU A 153 -5.23 -11.14 21.30
N PHE A 154 -4.31 -10.27 20.89
CA PHE A 154 -3.02 -10.71 20.37
C PHE A 154 -2.08 -11.25 21.45
N ASN A 155 -2.07 -10.63 22.64
CA ASN A 155 -1.31 -11.13 23.78
C ASN A 155 -1.82 -12.49 24.23
N ASP A 156 -3.15 -12.68 24.29
CA ASP A 156 -3.75 -13.97 24.62
C ASP A 156 -3.34 -15.03 23.60
N PHE A 157 -3.43 -14.73 22.31
CA PHE A 157 -2.94 -15.62 21.26
C PHE A 157 -1.45 -15.96 21.38
N GLN A 158 -0.60 -14.99 21.74
CA GLN A 158 0.81 -15.24 21.97
C GLN A 158 1.04 -16.14 23.18
N LYS A 159 0.30 -15.93 24.27
CA LYS A 159 0.37 -16.77 25.46
C LYS A 159 -0.05 -18.20 25.16
N ASP A 160 -1.14 -18.39 24.42
CA ASP A 160 -1.61 -19.73 24.01
C ASP A 160 -0.62 -20.42 23.07
N PHE A 161 0.05 -19.66 22.20
CA PHE A 161 0.98 -20.21 21.22
C PHE A 161 2.36 -20.54 21.79
N PHE A 162 2.88 -19.72 22.71
CA PHE A 162 4.23 -19.87 23.28
C PHE A 162 4.26 -20.42 24.71
N GLY A 163 3.11 -20.44 25.41
CA GLY A 163 2.99 -20.85 26.80
C GLY A 163 3.38 -19.77 27.84
N TYR A 164 3.79 -18.58 27.40
CA TYR A 164 4.18 -17.47 28.27
C TYR A 164 3.96 -16.10 27.62
N ASN A 165 3.86 -15.06 28.44
CA ASN A 165 3.69 -13.68 27.97
C ASN A 165 5.00 -13.15 27.39
N ARG A 166 5.04 -12.95 26.07
CA ARG A 166 6.15 -12.29 25.40
C ARG A 166 5.81 -10.81 25.20
N PRO A 167 6.75 -9.88 25.46
CA PRO A 167 6.51 -8.48 25.16
C PRO A 167 6.26 -8.28 23.66
N LEU A 168 5.18 -7.57 23.34
CA LEU A 168 4.80 -7.15 22.00
C LEU A 168 5.92 -6.35 21.32
N ASN A 169 6.45 -6.86 20.21
CA ASN A 169 7.41 -6.14 19.37
C ASN A 169 6.78 -4.82 18.84
N PRO A 170 7.49 -3.67 18.91
CA PRO A 170 7.03 -2.39 18.36
C PRO A 170 6.49 -2.47 16.92
N TYR A 171 7.08 -3.33 16.08
CA TYR A 171 6.62 -3.54 14.72
C TYR A 171 5.22 -4.17 14.66
N SER A 172 4.94 -5.15 15.54
CA SER A 172 3.63 -5.79 15.63
C SER A 172 2.58 -4.82 16.19
N LYS A 173 2.94 -4.01 17.20
CA LYS A 173 2.09 -2.93 17.71
C LYS A 173 1.68 -1.96 16.59
N ARG A 174 2.63 -1.54 15.75
CA ARG A 174 2.36 -0.65 14.60
C ARG A 174 1.42 -1.29 13.58
N ILE A 175 1.55 -2.59 13.31
CA ILE A 175 0.64 -3.30 12.42
C ILE A 175 -0.77 -3.36 13.02
N LEU A 176 -0.90 -3.81 14.27
CA LEU A 176 -2.19 -3.89 14.97
C LEU A 176 -2.88 -2.52 15.04
N TYR A 177 -2.11 -1.45 15.28
CA TYR A 177 -2.63 -0.08 15.23
C TYR A 177 -3.20 0.28 13.86
N ARG A 178 -2.45 0.03 12.78
CA ARG A 178 -2.92 0.29 11.42
C ARG A 178 -4.21 -0.48 11.12
N ILE A 179 -4.25 -1.77 11.48
CA ILE A 179 -5.40 -2.65 11.26
C ILE A 179 -6.64 -2.11 11.99
N SER A 180 -6.49 -1.63 13.23
CA SER A 180 -7.60 -1.15 14.04
C SER A 180 -8.30 0.09 13.47
N CYS A 181 -7.69 0.75 12.49
CA CYS A 181 -8.34 1.86 11.79
C CYS A 181 -9.29 1.42 10.67
N TYR A 182 -9.40 0.12 10.38
CA TYR A 182 -10.24 -0.39 9.29
C TYR A 182 -11.49 -1.10 9.83
N SER A 183 -12.58 -0.36 9.93
CA SER A 183 -13.83 -0.81 10.55
C SER A 183 -14.39 -2.11 9.95
N LYS A 184 -14.32 -2.30 8.62
CA LYS A 184 -14.78 -3.54 7.98
C LYS A 184 -13.86 -4.74 8.21
N PHE A 185 -12.54 -4.51 8.24
CA PHE A 185 -11.61 -5.58 8.64
C PHE A 185 -11.95 -6.05 10.05
N LEU A 186 -12.18 -5.11 10.96
CA LEU A 186 -12.53 -5.40 12.35
C LEU A 186 -13.85 -6.17 12.48
N LYS A 187 -14.88 -5.82 11.71
CA LYS A 187 -16.14 -6.58 11.67
C LYS A 187 -15.90 -8.06 11.33
N HIS A 188 -15.11 -8.36 10.31
CA HIS A 188 -14.79 -9.73 9.94
C HIS A 188 -13.87 -10.41 10.96
N PHE A 189 -12.91 -9.66 11.49
CA PHE A 189 -11.98 -10.13 12.51
C PHE A 189 -12.69 -10.55 13.80
N ASP A 190 -13.73 -9.81 14.21
CA ASP A 190 -14.56 -10.14 15.38
C ASP A 190 -15.48 -11.36 15.12
N GLN A 191 -15.92 -11.58 13.87
CA GLN A 191 -16.87 -12.64 13.51
C GLN A 191 -16.22 -14.00 13.22
N ASP A 192 -14.95 -14.05 12.80
CA ASP A 192 -14.27 -15.28 12.38
C ASP A 192 -12.97 -15.54 13.17
N ILE A 193 -13.06 -16.48 14.11
CA ILE A 193 -11.96 -16.91 14.99
C ILE A 193 -10.80 -17.51 14.19
N ASN A 194 -11.09 -18.29 13.14
CA ASN A 194 -10.05 -18.94 12.33
C ASN A 194 -9.28 -17.89 11.53
N PHE A 195 -9.99 -16.90 10.97
CA PHE A 195 -9.37 -15.76 10.30
C PHE A 195 -8.48 -14.97 11.26
N ARG A 196 -8.97 -14.67 12.47
CA ARG A 196 -8.20 -13.98 13.52
C ARG A 196 -6.92 -14.71 13.88
N ASN A 197 -7.00 -16.00 14.21
CA ASN A 197 -5.83 -16.79 14.62
C ASN A 197 -4.81 -16.90 13.47
N LYS A 198 -5.29 -17.06 12.24
CA LYS A 198 -4.43 -17.06 11.05
C LYS A 198 -3.74 -15.71 10.85
N PHE A 199 -4.47 -14.61 11.02
CA PHE A 199 -3.93 -13.26 10.92
C PHE A 199 -2.84 -13.01 11.97
N PHE A 200 -3.07 -13.39 13.23
CA PHE A 200 -2.09 -13.27 14.31
C PHE A 200 -0.85 -14.14 14.11
N SER A 201 -1.02 -15.38 13.62
CA SER A 201 0.09 -16.24 13.22
C SER A 201 1.01 -15.55 12.20
N ILE A 202 0.43 -14.85 11.22
CA ILE A 202 1.17 -14.12 10.18
C ILE A 202 1.94 -12.93 10.76
N ILE A 203 1.37 -12.20 11.72
CA ILE A 203 2.09 -11.14 12.45
C ILE A 203 3.30 -11.72 13.18
N ASN A 204 3.11 -12.83 13.91
CA ASN A 204 4.17 -13.48 14.69
C ASN A 204 5.31 -14.03 13.83
N GLN A 205 5.01 -14.62 12.67
CA GLN A 205 6.03 -15.26 11.83
C GLN A 205 6.90 -14.24 11.08
N ASN A 206 6.30 -13.23 10.44
CA ASN A 206 7.06 -12.31 9.60
C ASN A 206 6.25 -11.08 9.19
N GLY A 207 5.71 -10.29 10.14
CA GLY A 207 4.65 -9.26 9.97
C GLY A 207 4.65 -8.34 8.72
N LYS A 208 5.73 -8.30 7.92
CA LYS A 208 5.71 -7.89 6.49
C LYS A 208 4.57 -8.56 5.68
N SER A 209 4.22 -9.81 5.98
CA SER A 209 3.11 -10.52 5.32
C SER A 209 1.72 -10.07 5.82
N ALA A 210 1.62 -9.46 7.00
CA ALA A 210 0.37 -8.88 7.48
C ALA A 210 -0.02 -7.64 6.66
N LEU A 211 0.96 -6.94 6.08
CA LEU A 211 0.72 -5.83 5.16
C LEU A 211 -0.01 -6.25 3.88
N PHE A 212 0.06 -7.53 3.48
CA PHE A 212 -0.66 -8.05 2.31
C PHE A 212 -2.18 -8.03 2.48
N PHE A 213 -2.70 -8.09 3.72
CA PHE A 213 -4.14 -7.95 3.97
C PHE A 213 -4.66 -6.56 3.61
N PHE A 214 -3.79 -5.55 3.65
CA PHE A 214 -4.09 -4.19 3.18
C PHE A 214 -3.84 -4.02 1.69
N GLU A 215 -2.80 -4.67 1.14
CA GLU A 215 -2.50 -4.58 -0.29
C GLU A 215 -3.52 -5.33 -1.17
N TYR A 216 -4.28 -6.29 -0.64
CA TYR A 216 -5.24 -7.12 -1.39
C TYR A 216 -6.61 -7.32 -0.68
N PRO A 217 -7.49 -6.31 -0.73
CA PRO A 217 -8.83 -6.40 -0.12
C PRO A 217 -9.74 -7.46 -0.77
N SER A 218 -9.52 -7.76 -2.05
CA SER A 218 -10.23 -8.82 -2.77
C SER A 218 -9.87 -10.22 -2.31
N LEU A 219 -8.71 -10.41 -1.66
CA LEU A 219 -8.27 -11.69 -1.14
C LEU A 219 -8.81 -11.92 0.28
N SER A 220 -8.95 -10.87 1.09
CA SER A 220 -9.73 -10.95 2.34
C SER A 220 -11.21 -11.23 2.07
N LEU A 221 -11.81 -10.64 1.02
CA LEU A 221 -13.18 -10.96 0.60
C LEU A 221 -13.33 -12.40 0.09
N ARG A 222 -12.36 -12.93 -0.68
CA ARG A 222 -12.37 -14.33 -1.12
C ARG A 222 -12.19 -15.30 0.03
N LEU A 223 -11.32 -14.98 1.00
CA LEU A 223 -11.17 -15.77 2.22
C LEU A 223 -12.45 -15.75 3.07
N ALA A 224 -13.19 -14.64 3.08
CA ALA A 224 -14.48 -14.52 3.77
C ALA A 224 -15.64 -15.26 3.06
N LYS A 225 -15.53 -15.52 1.75
CA LYS A 225 -16.55 -16.22 0.95
C LYS A 225 -16.35 -17.74 0.87
N VAL A 226 -15.29 -18.30 1.46
CA VAL A 226 -15.09 -19.77 1.45
C VAL A 226 -16.05 -20.40 2.46
N PRO A 227 -17.04 -21.22 2.03
CA PRO A 227 -17.88 -21.97 2.95
C PRO A 227 -17.03 -22.97 3.73
N LYS A 228 -17.43 -23.26 4.98
CA LYS A 228 -16.69 -24.04 5.99
C LYS A 228 -16.23 -25.46 5.59
N GLU A 229 -16.61 -26.00 4.43
CA GLU A 229 -16.49 -27.45 4.18
C GLU A 229 -15.50 -27.89 3.11
N HIS A 230 -14.95 -27.02 2.26
CA HIS A 230 -13.98 -27.45 1.23
C HIS A 230 -12.71 -26.62 1.23
N SER A 231 -11.90 -26.87 2.26
CA SER A 231 -10.52 -26.40 2.37
C SER A 231 -9.57 -27.11 1.37
N ARG A 232 -9.72 -26.85 0.07
CA ARG A 232 -8.60 -26.96 -0.90
C ARG A 232 -7.75 -25.68 -0.93
N ALA A 233 -8.24 -24.59 -0.34
CA ALA A 233 -7.48 -23.37 -0.14
C ALA A 233 -6.36 -23.53 0.92
N SER A 234 -6.47 -24.49 1.86
CA SER A 234 -5.31 -24.86 2.69
C SER A 234 -4.24 -25.60 1.87
N THR A 235 -4.61 -26.31 0.80
CA THR A 235 -3.68 -27.00 -0.10
C THR A 235 -2.89 -26.02 -0.96
N LEU A 236 -3.52 -25.00 -1.55
CA LEU A 236 -2.79 -23.98 -2.32
C LEU A 236 -1.85 -23.14 -1.43
N PHE A 237 -2.23 -22.90 -0.17
CA PHE A 237 -1.36 -22.22 0.80
C PHE A 237 -0.27 -23.16 1.35
N ARG A 238 -0.54 -24.45 1.57
CA ARG A 238 0.46 -25.49 1.90
C ARG A 238 1.46 -25.67 0.76
N VAL A 239 1.03 -25.67 -0.49
CA VAL A 239 1.91 -25.78 -1.68
C VAL A 239 2.80 -24.55 -1.84
N LEU A 240 2.31 -23.35 -1.47
CA LEU A 240 3.14 -22.14 -1.46
C LEU A 240 4.11 -22.05 -0.28
N MET A 241 3.80 -22.71 0.85
CA MET A 241 4.67 -22.78 2.04
C MET A 241 5.69 -23.93 1.97
N LEU A 242 5.32 -25.09 1.41
CA LEU A 242 6.22 -26.25 1.26
C LEU A 242 7.30 -26.01 0.19
N ASN A 243 7.02 -25.24 -0.87
CA ASN A 243 8.02 -24.89 -1.88
C ASN A 243 9.11 -23.91 -1.38
N HIS A 244 9.00 -23.39 -0.15
CA HIS A 244 10.03 -22.58 0.48
C HIS A 244 10.90 -23.32 1.50
N GLN A 245 10.67 -24.63 1.71
CA GLN A 245 11.51 -25.50 2.57
C GLN A 245 12.39 -26.50 1.80
N VAL A 246 12.42 -26.47 0.45
CA VAL A 246 13.23 -27.41 -0.36
C VAL A 246 14.52 -26.76 -0.93
N LYS A 247 14.90 -25.57 -0.47
CA LYS A 247 16.23 -25.00 -0.72
C LYS A 247 16.76 -24.28 0.52
N ALA A 248 17.06 -25.06 1.56
CA ALA A 248 18.00 -24.76 2.62
C ALA A 248 18.56 -26.08 3.12
#